data_AF-A0A3M7G4R8-F1
#
_entry.id   AF-A0A3M7G4R8-F1
#
_cell.length_a   1.000
_cell.length_b   1.000
_cell.length_c   1.000
_cell.angle_alpha   90.00
_cell.angle_beta   90.00
_cell.angle_gamma   90.00
#
_symmetry.space_group_name_H-M   'P 1'
#
loop_
_entity.id
_entity.type
_entity.pdbx_description
1 polymer ?
#
loop_
_entity_poly.entity_id
_entity_poly.type
_entity_poly.pdbx_seq_one_letter_code
_entity_poly.pdbx_strand_id
1 'polypeptide(L)'
;MDLHLTQPSTHEQQQQQQLSWENISPDELLRRREWNRGPLSDFFPRIPSKSLETVLDVCISKNFVYQLSQPRWWNARRYTSIVIAHLRHNYTEYDALLRGTAGDGSVNGEKVERFEARRRTGEKVWKVLREWCPWDDSNDQLERCFQATLMRPEERGAEWDPMDLDDEYELDDQAGPIDDPMDLD
;
A
#
# COMPACT_ATOMS: atom_id res chain seq x y z
N MET A 1 48.71 -2.84 32.63
CA MET A 1 48.91 -2.45 31.22
C MET A 1 47.64 -2.84 30.51
N ASP A 2 46.68 -1.92 30.49
CA ASP A 2 45.35 -2.15 29.94
C ASP A 2 45.21 -1.31 28.68
N LEU A 3 45.29 -1.98 27.53
CA LEU A 3 45.07 -1.40 26.22
C LEU A 3 43.65 -1.74 25.79
N HIS A 4 42.72 -0.86 26.10
CA HIS A 4 41.44 -0.76 25.41
C HIS A 4 41.68 -0.13 24.04
N LEU A 5 41.54 -0.89 22.95
CA LEU A 5 41.29 -0.33 21.63
C LEU A 5 40.24 -1.18 20.91
N THR A 6 39.00 -0.69 21.02
CA THR A 6 37.86 -0.79 20.11
C THR A 6 38.05 -1.61 18.83
N GLN A 7 37.30 -2.72 18.75
CA GLN A 7 36.94 -3.35 17.48
C GLN A 7 35.96 -2.43 16.72
N PRO A 8 36.10 -2.26 15.39
CA PRO A 8 35.09 -1.59 14.60
C PRO A 8 33.87 -2.51 14.45
N SER A 9 32.72 -2.02 14.94
CA SER A 9 31.42 -2.67 14.83
C SER A 9 31.05 -2.92 13.38
N THR A 10 30.86 -4.19 13.05
CA THR A 10 30.27 -4.73 11.84
C THR A 10 28.78 -4.35 11.79
N HIS A 11 28.48 -3.10 11.45
CA HIS A 11 27.15 -2.71 10.95
C HIS A 11 27.20 -2.74 9.42
N GLU A 12 27.30 -3.95 8.88
CA GLU A 12 27.06 -4.20 7.47
C GLU A 12 25.57 -3.94 7.16
N GLN A 13 25.35 -2.90 6.35
CA GLN A 13 24.51 -2.99 5.16
C GLN A 13 23.04 -3.42 5.36
N GLN A 14 22.28 -2.72 6.21
CA GLN A 14 20.86 -2.47 5.94
C GLN A 14 20.68 -1.07 5.34
N GLN A 15 21.42 -0.78 4.27
CA GLN A 15 21.01 0.29 3.37
C GLN A 15 19.91 -0.33 2.49
N GLN A 16 18.66 -0.16 2.94
CA GLN A 16 17.50 -0.29 2.07
C GLN A 16 17.79 0.57 0.84
N GLN A 17 18.21 -0.06 -0.25
CA GLN A 17 18.17 0.55 -1.57
C GLN A 17 16.69 0.84 -1.84
N GLN A 18 16.28 2.08 -1.55
CA GLN A 18 15.28 2.76 -2.34
C GLN A 18 15.80 2.76 -3.78
N LEU A 19 15.52 1.68 -4.51
CA LEU A 19 15.64 1.65 -5.96
C LEU A 19 14.70 2.74 -6.47
N SER A 20 15.24 3.80 -7.07
CA SER A 20 14.40 4.75 -7.79
C SER A 20 13.71 3.97 -8.92
N TRP A 21 12.37 4.01 -8.91
CA TRP A 21 11.50 3.32 -9.86
C TRP A 21 11.79 3.70 -11.32
N GLU A 22 12.48 4.83 -11.55
CA GLU A 22 12.92 5.34 -12.84
C GLU A 22 13.92 4.41 -13.58
N ASN A 23 14.50 3.42 -12.91
CA ASN A 23 15.57 2.58 -13.48
C ASN A 23 15.22 1.08 -13.62
N ILE A 24 13.95 0.67 -13.43
CA ILE A 24 13.56 -0.73 -13.61
C ILE A 24 13.37 -1.03 -15.11
N SER A 25 14.05 -2.04 -15.63
CA SER A 25 13.87 -2.44 -17.03
C SER A 25 12.45 -2.98 -17.28
N PRO A 26 11.90 -2.85 -18.50
CA PRO A 26 10.59 -3.40 -18.85
C PRO A 26 10.46 -4.90 -18.54
N ASP A 27 11.51 -5.68 -18.78
CA ASP A 27 11.53 -7.12 -18.47
C ASP A 27 11.44 -7.39 -16.97
N GLU A 28 12.10 -6.57 -16.15
CA GLU A 28 12.05 -6.70 -14.69
C GLU A 28 10.66 -6.31 -14.14
N LEU A 29 10.01 -5.30 -14.71
CA LEU A 29 8.63 -4.96 -14.38
C LEU A 29 7.68 -6.14 -14.66
N LEU A 30 7.82 -6.78 -15.83
CA LEU A 30 7.02 -7.95 -16.19
C LEU A 30 7.26 -9.13 -15.23
N ARG A 31 8.51 -9.39 -14.86
CA ARG A 31 8.84 -10.44 -13.87
C ARG A 31 8.21 -10.17 -12.52
N ARG A 32 8.35 -8.96 -11.98
CA ARG A 32 7.78 -8.58 -10.68
C ARG A 32 6.25 -8.62 -10.69
N ARG A 33 5.63 -8.25 -11.81
CA ARG A 33 4.18 -8.39 -12.00
C ARG A 33 3.77 -9.86 -11.87
N GLU A 34 4.45 -10.75 -12.57
CA GLU A 34 4.13 -12.18 -12.54
C GLU A 34 4.38 -12.82 -11.16
N TRP A 35 5.49 -12.45 -10.50
CA TRP A 35 5.79 -12.94 -9.15
C TRP A 35 4.76 -12.54 -8.09
N ASN A 36 4.11 -11.38 -8.26
CA ASN A 36 3.05 -10.94 -7.36
C ASN A 36 1.66 -11.46 -7.76
N ARG A 37 1.41 -11.69 -9.06
CA ARG A 37 0.10 -12.06 -9.58
C ARG A 37 -0.42 -13.36 -8.98
N GLY A 38 0.41 -14.40 -8.94
CA GLY A 38 0.03 -15.70 -8.37
C GLY A 38 -0.39 -15.57 -6.91
N PRO A 39 0.49 -15.09 -6.02
CA PRO A 39 0.15 -14.92 -4.60
C PRO A 39 -1.04 -14.00 -4.33
N LEU A 40 -1.19 -12.89 -5.07
CA LEU A 40 -2.36 -12.02 -4.95
C LEU A 40 -3.66 -12.76 -5.31
N SER A 41 -3.63 -13.57 -6.37
CA SER A 41 -4.78 -14.38 -6.79
C SER A 41 -5.06 -15.50 -5.79
N ASP A 42 -4.05 -16.03 -5.10
CA ASP A 42 -4.24 -17.02 -4.05
C ASP A 42 -4.91 -16.41 -2.80
N PHE A 43 -4.50 -15.19 -2.40
CA PHE A 43 -5.09 -14.49 -1.26
C PHE A 43 -6.47 -13.89 -1.59
N PHE A 44 -6.66 -13.37 -2.80
CA PHE A 44 -7.87 -12.68 -3.24
C PHE A 44 -8.38 -13.28 -4.56
N PRO A 45 -8.87 -14.53 -4.58
CA PRO A 45 -9.21 -15.24 -5.81
C PRO A 45 -10.36 -14.63 -6.62
N ARG A 46 -11.12 -13.70 -6.02
CA ARG A 46 -12.24 -13.00 -6.68
C ARG A 46 -11.92 -11.54 -7.00
N ILE A 47 -10.65 -11.13 -6.89
CA ILE A 47 -10.24 -9.78 -7.28
C ILE A 47 -10.56 -9.53 -8.77
N PRO A 48 -11.26 -8.42 -9.12
CA PRO A 48 -11.50 -8.07 -10.51
C PRO A 48 -10.19 -7.81 -11.25
N SER A 49 -10.08 -8.23 -12.52
CA SER A 49 -8.84 -8.10 -13.29
C SER A 49 -8.30 -6.66 -13.34
N LYS A 50 -9.19 -5.66 -13.49
CA LYS A 50 -8.78 -4.24 -13.45
C LYS A 50 -8.12 -3.87 -12.13
N SER A 51 -8.72 -4.29 -11.01
CA SER A 51 -8.22 -4.03 -9.67
C SER A 51 -6.93 -4.79 -9.39
N LEU A 52 -6.80 -6.02 -9.89
CA LEU A 52 -5.58 -6.81 -9.79
C LEU A 52 -4.41 -6.09 -10.47
N GLU A 53 -4.58 -5.58 -11.68
CA GLU A 53 -3.53 -4.85 -12.37
C GLU A 53 -3.12 -3.58 -11.62
N THR A 54 -4.07 -2.82 -11.07
CA THR A 54 -3.77 -1.65 -10.22
C THR A 54 -3.03 -2.03 -8.94
N VAL A 55 -3.45 -3.10 -8.25
CA VAL A 55 -2.78 -3.59 -7.04
C VAL A 55 -1.37 -4.08 -7.35
N LEU A 56 -1.16 -4.70 -8.52
CA LEU A 56 0.16 -5.11 -9.00
C LEU A 56 1.06 -3.89 -9.25
N ASP A 57 0.52 -2.82 -9.85
CA ASP A 57 1.25 -1.56 -10.03
C ASP A 57 1.71 -0.99 -8.69
N VAL A 58 0.83 -0.98 -7.69
CA VAL A 58 1.18 -0.52 -6.32
C VAL A 58 2.23 -1.42 -5.68
N CYS A 59 2.14 -2.74 -5.84
CA CYS A 59 3.16 -3.67 -5.33
C CYS A 59 4.54 -3.36 -5.95
N ILE A 60 4.59 -3.16 -7.26
CA ILE A 60 5.83 -2.88 -7.99
C ILE A 60 6.40 -1.51 -7.60
N SER A 61 5.54 -0.48 -7.55
CA SER A 61 5.90 0.89 -7.13
C SER A 61 6.54 0.89 -5.74
N LYS A 62 5.98 0.09 -4.81
CA LYS A 62 6.51 -0.05 -3.44
C LYS A 62 7.62 -1.07 -3.29
N ASN A 63 8.23 -1.52 -4.40
CA ASN A 63 9.30 -2.51 -4.45
C ASN A 63 8.97 -3.79 -3.66
N PHE A 64 7.71 -4.20 -3.69
CA PHE A 64 7.20 -5.37 -2.99
C PHE A 64 7.03 -6.54 -3.95
N VAL A 65 7.61 -7.68 -3.57
CA VAL A 65 7.45 -8.98 -4.21
C VAL A 65 7.24 -10.02 -3.11
N TYR A 66 6.47 -11.07 -3.37
CA TYR A 66 6.32 -12.19 -2.45
C TYR A 66 7.69 -12.73 -1.99
N GLN A 67 7.94 -12.69 -0.68
CA GLN A 67 9.20 -13.16 -0.11
C GLN A 67 9.07 -14.60 0.38
N LEU A 68 9.75 -15.54 -0.29
CA LEU A 68 9.76 -16.96 0.10
C LEU A 68 10.47 -17.21 1.44
N SER A 69 11.38 -16.33 1.85
CA SER A 69 12.07 -16.39 3.15
C SER A 69 11.20 -15.94 4.32
N GLN A 70 10.09 -15.26 4.05
CA GLN A 70 9.18 -14.76 5.07
C GLN A 70 8.00 -15.72 5.29
N PRO A 71 7.46 -15.80 6.51
CA PRO A 71 6.24 -16.55 6.77
C PRO A 71 5.08 -16.08 5.87
N ARG A 72 4.17 -16.99 5.51
CA ARG A 72 2.99 -16.68 4.69
C ARG A 72 2.17 -15.51 5.25
N TRP A 73 2.00 -15.45 6.58
CA TRP A 73 1.24 -14.39 7.24
C TRP A 73 1.88 -13.00 7.05
N TRP A 74 3.21 -12.91 6.95
CA TRP A 74 3.92 -11.65 6.73
C TRP A 74 3.62 -11.09 5.34
N ASN A 75 3.68 -11.95 4.31
CA ASN A 75 3.29 -11.58 2.94
C ASN A 75 1.79 -11.27 2.86
N ALA A 76 0.94 -12.09 3.47
CA ALA A 76 -0.51 -11.90 3.49
C ALA A 76 -0.88 -10.53 4.05
N ARG A 77 -0.27 -10.12 5.17
CA ARG A 77 -0.48 -8.81 5.76
C ARG A 77 -0.13 -7.68 4.79
N ARG A 78 1.03 -7.76 4.15
CA ARG A 78 1.50 -6.74 3.19
C ARG A 78 0.53 -6.61 2.01
N TYR A 79 0.14 -7.72 1.39
CA TYR A 79 -0.86 -7.68 0.30
C TYR A 79 -2.20 -7.13 0.79
N THR A 80 -2.65 -7.53 1.97
CA THR A 80 -3.92 -7.06 2.54
C THR A 80 -3.91 -5.55 2.75
N SER A 81 -2.82 -4.99 3.27
CA SER A 81 -2.67 -3.53 3.41
C SER A 81 -2.74 -2.82 2.06
N ILE A 82 -2.06 -3.34 1.04
CA ILE A 82 -2.09 -2.76 -0.33
C ILE A 82 -3.50 -2.82 -0.91
N VAL A 83 -4.18 -3.96 -0.78
CA VAL A 83 -5.56 -4.13 -1.25
C VAL A 83 -6.52 -3.20 -0.50
N ILE A 84 -6.38 -3.06 0.82
CA ILE A 84 -7.19 -2.13 1.62
C ILE A 84 -7.01 -0.68 1.14
N ALA A 85 -5.77 -0.25 0.91
CA ALA A 85 -5.49 1.08 0.38
C ALA A 85 -6.17 1.28 -0.99
N HIS A 86 -6.00 0.32 -1.91
CA HIS A 86 -6.67 0.34 -3.22
C HIS A 86 -8.20 0.45 -3.09
N LEU A 87 -8.80 -0.34 -2.18
CA LEU A 87 -10.24 -0.31 -1.92
C LEU A 87 -10.71 1.04 -1.37
N ARG A 88 -9.95 1.66 -0.48
CA ARG A 88 -10.30 3.00 0.06
C ARG A 88 -10.36 4.04 -1.05
N HIS A 89 -9.30 4.14 -1.85
CA HIS A 89 -9.20 5.16 -2.90
C HIS A 89 -10.20 4.92 -4.05
N ASN A 90 -10.52 3.67 -4.40
CA ASN A 90 -11.30 3.36 -5.61
C ASN A 90 -12.76 2.95 -5.37
N TYR A 91 -13.09 2.45 -4.19
CA TYR A 91 -14.43 1.90 -3.89
C TYR A 91 -15.18 2.70 -2.83
N THR A 92 -14.59 3.79 -2.32
CA THR A 92 -15.19 4.62 -1.28
C THR A 92 -14.93 6.11 -1.53
N GLU A 93 -15.62 6.95 -0.78
CA GLU A 93 -15.48 8.40 -0.71
C GLU A 93 -14.25 8.86 0.09
N TYR A 94 -13.27 7.98 0.34
CA TYR A 94 -12.09 8.27 1.16
C TYR A 94 -11.38 9.57 0.74
N ASP A 95 -11.10 9.73 -0.54
CA ASP A 95 -10.40 10.92 -1.04
C ASP A 95 -11.24 12.19 -0.94
N ALA A 96 -12.56 12.07 -1.07
CA ALA A 96 -13.48 13.19 -0.92
C ALA A 96 -13.51 13.68 0.55
N LEU A 97 -13.48 12.74 1.50
CA LEU A 97 -13.38 13.02 2.93
C LEU A 97 -12.06 13.71 3.29
N LEU A 98 -10.95 13.29 2.68
CA LEU A 98 -9.64 13.92 2.88
C LEU A 98 -9.54 15.31 2.24
N ARG A 99 -10.23 15.55 1.11
CA ARG A 99 -10.26 16.85 0.44
C ARG A 99 -11.31 17.82 1.00
N GLY A 100 -12.23 17.35 1.85
CA GLY A 100 -13.36 18.15 2.34
C GLY A 100 -14.35 18.51 1.23
N THR A 101 -14.43 17.67 0.19
CA THR A 101 -15.36 17.84 -0.92
C THR A 101 -16.64 17.06 -0.64
N ALA A 102 -17.80 17.72 -0.67
CA ALA A 102 -19.08 17.03 -0.69
C ALA A 102 -19.27 16.30 -2.04
N GLY A 103 -20.16 15.29 -2.07
CA GLY A 103 -20.41 14.44 -3.26
C GLY A 103 -20.91 15.17 -4.52
N ASP A 104 -21.07 16.49 -4.45
CA ASP A 104 -21.44 17.41 -5.54
C ASP A 104 -20.24 18.24 -6.07
N GLY A 105 -19.02 18.01 -5.56
CA GLY A 105 -17.83 18.78 -5.91
C GLY A 105 -17.70 20.12 -5.17
N SER A 106 -18.58 20.40 -4.21
CA SER A 106 -18.52 21.60 -3.38
C SER A 106 -17.47 21.44 -2.26
N VAL A 107 -16.62 22.45 -2.07
CA VAL A 107 -15.56 22.50 -1.03
C VAL A 107 -16.12 22.86 0.35
N ASN A 108 -17.42 22.66 0.58
CA ASN A 108 -18.10 22.92 1.85
C ASN A 108 -18.23 21.66 2.73
N GLY A 109 -17.56 20.57 2.37
CA GLY A 109 -17.54 19.35 3.16
C GLY A 109 -16.60 19.47 4.37
N GLU A 110 -16.89 18.71 5.43
CA GLU A 110 -15.98 18.57 6.57
C GLU A 110 -14.73 17.80 6.12
N LYS A 111 -13.58 18.48 6.03
CA LYS A 111 -12.29 17.82 5.87
C LYS A 111 -11.98 17.04 7.15
N VAL A 112 -11.86 15.73 7.03
CA VAL A 112 -11.57 14.85 8.17
C VAL A 112 -10.14 14.32 8.11
N GLU A 113 -9.60 13.99 9.29
CA GLU A 113 -8.29 13.33 9.39
C GLU A 113 -8.34 11.93 8.78
N ARG A 114 -7.17 11.43 8.32
CA ARG A 114 -7.03 10.10 7.71
C ARG A 114 -7.64 8.99 8.56
N PHE A 115 -7.38 9.01 9.86
CA PHE A 115 -7.96 8.04 10.79
C PHE A 115 -9.50 8.00 10.75
N GLU A 116 -10.13 9.17 10.78
CA GLU A 116 -11.58 9.28 10.75
C GLU A 116 -12.13 8.88 9.37
N ALA A 117 -11.45 9.26 8.28
CA ALA A 117 -11.80 8.80 6.93
C ALA A 117 -11.71 7.27 6.80
N ARG A 118 -10.67 6.64 7.36
CA ARG A 118 -10.49 5.18 7.40
C ARG A 118 -11.65 4.51 8.15
N ARG A 119 -12.10 5.08 9.28
CA ARG A 119 -13.25 4.57 10.04
C ARG A 119 -14.56 4.72 9.30
N ARG A 120 -14.85 5.90 8.73
CA ARG A 120 -16.10 6.18 8.00
C ARG A 120 -16.27 5.29 6.77
N THR A 121 -15.18 4.95 6.10
CA THR A 121 -15.17 4.10 4.89
C THR A 121 -14.99 2.61 5.20
N GLY A 122 -14.70 2.25 6.46
CA GLY A 122 -14.30 0.91 6.87
C GLY A 122 -15.32 -0.18 6.49
N GLU A 123 -16.60 0.04 6.75
CA GLU A 123 -17.63 -0.97 6.46
C GLU A 123 -17.72 -1.30 4.96
N LYS A 124 -17.62 -0.27 4.10
CA LYS A 124 -17.62 -0.43 2.64
C LYS A 124 -16.38 -1.21 2.18
N VAL A 125 -15.21 -0.85 2.70
CA VAL A 125 -13.95 -1.57 2.40
C VAL A 125 -14.04 -3.02 2.84
N TRP A 126 -14.51 -3.28 4.07
CA TRP A 126 -14.64 -4.62 4.63
C TRP A 126 -15.57 -5.51 3.79
N LYS A 127 -16.69 -4.94 3.33
CA LYS A 127 -17.62 -5.65 2.45
C LYS A 127 -16.93 -6.12 1.16
N VAL A 128 -16.25 -5.22 0.46
CA VAL A 128 -15.56 -5.56 -0.80
C VAL A 128 -14.40 -6.52 -0.55
N LEU A 129 -13.66 -6.34 0.55
CA LEU A 129 -12.55 -7.22 0.93
C LEU A 129 -13.02 -8.67 1.13
N ARG A 130 -14.17 -8.88 1.80
CA ARG A 130 -14.78 -10.21 1.95
C ARG A 130 -15.34 -10.79 0.66
N GLU A 131 -15.81 -9.94 -0.25
CA GLU A 131 -16.22 -10.41 -1.58
C GLU A 131 -15.02 -10.94 -2.38
N TRP A 132 -13.84 -10.30 -2.22
CA TRP A 132 -12.62 -10.66 -2.94
C TRP A 132 -11.88 -11.85 -2.32
N CYS A 133 -11.95 -12.01 -0.99
CA CYS A 133 -11.44 -13.17 -0.27
C CYS A 133 -12.59 -14.00 0.33
N PRO A 134 -13.06 -15.05 -0.37
CA PRO A 134 -14.17 -15.88 0.10
C PRO A 134 -13.74 -16.97 1.10
N TRP A 135 -12.47 -16.99 1.53
CA TRP A 135 -11.93 -18.07 2.36
C TRP A 135 -12.24 -17.81 3.83
N ASP A 136 -13.20 -18.55 4.39
CA ASP A 136 -13.58 -18.42 5.80
C ASP A 136 -12.41 -18.66 6.76
N ASP A 137 -11.50 -19.61 6.46
CA ASP A 137 -10.33 -19.90 7.29
C ASP A 137 -9.26 -18.79 7.27
N SER A 138 -9.28 -17.91 6.26
CA SER A 138 -8.36 -16.76 6.15
C SER A 138 -8.97 -15.47 6.70
N ASN A 139 -10.28 -15.47 7.02
CA ASN A 139 -10.99 -14.28 7.48
C ASN A 139 -10.46 -13.75 8.80
N ASP A 140 -10.05 -14.60 9.74
CA ASP A 140 -9.53 -14.13 11.03
C ASP A 140 -8.25 -13.29 10.88
N GLN A 141 -7.35 -13.68 9.98
CA GLN A 141 -6.11 -12.94 9.74
C GLN A 141 -6.38 -11.68 8.91
N LEU A 142 -7.29 -11.76 7.93
CA LEU A 142 -7.72 -10.61 7.14
C LEU A 142 -8.43 -9.57 7.99
N GLU A 143 -9.32 -10.00 8.88
CA GLU A 143 -10.02 -9.14 9.82
C GLU A 143 -9.04 -8.49 10.77
N ARG A 144 -8.09 -9.23 11.34
CA ARG A 144 -7.00 -8.64 12.15
C ARG A 144 -6.21 -7.59 11.38
N CYS A 145 -5.87 -7.87 10.11
CA CYS A 145 -5.20 -6.90 9.25
C CYS A 145 -6.05 -5.65 9.03
N PHE A 146 -7.32 -5.84 8.71
CA PHE A 146 -8.26 -4.76 8.47
C PHE A 146 -8.47 -3.89 9.72
N GLN A 147 -8.71 -4.51 10.88
CA GLN A 147 -8.86 -3.79 12.15
C GLN A 147 -7.60 -3.01 12.52
N ALA A 148 -6.41 -3.57 12.28
CA ALA A 148 -5.16 -2.85 12.49
C ALA A 148 -5.09 -1.58 11.62
N THR A 149 -5.62 -1.60 10.40
CA THR A 149 -5.67 -0.39 9.55
C THR A 149 -6.69 0.66 10.00
N LEU A 150 -7.55 0.35 10.98
CA LEU A 150 -8.51 1.26 11.59
C LEU A 150 -8.05 1.80 12.95
N MET A 151 -6.92 1.32 13.47
CA MET A 151 -6.31 1.79 14.71
C MET A 151 -5.35 2.95 14.42
N ARG A 152 -5.15 3.83 15.41
CA ARG A 152 -4.13 4.88 15.29
C ARG A 152 -2.73 4.25 15.30
N PRO A 153 -1.72 4.84 14.64
CA PRO A 153 -0.33 4.38 14.72
C PRO A 153 0.14 4.09 16.14
N GLU A 154 -0.24 4.93 17.11
CA GLU A 154 0.15 4.79 18.52
C GLU A 154 -0.55 3.63 19.24
N GLU A 155 -1.67 3.16 18.70
CA GLU A 155 -2.48 2.06 19.25
C GLU A 155 -2.16 0.72 18.58
N ARG A 156 -1.38 0.72 17.49
CA ARG A 156 -0.93 -0.48 16.78
C ARG A 156 0.20 -1.15 17.57
N GLY A 157 0.13 -2.47 17.73
CA GLY A 157 1.26 -3.25 18.26
C GLY A 157 2.50 -3.10 17.38
N ALA A 158 3.71 -3.24 17.94
CA ALA A 158 4.97 -3.10 17.19
C ALA A 158 5.06 -4.08 16.00
N GLU A 159 4.32 -5.19 16.04
CA GLU A 159 4.21 -6.08 14.91
C GLU A 159 3.44 -5.46 13.73
N TRP A 160 2.51 -4.52 13.96
CA TRP A 160 1.53 -3.98 13.02
C TRP A 160 1.90 -2.62 12.43
N ASP A 161 3.17 -2.39 12.11
CA ASP A 161 3.53 -1.28 11.24
C ASP A 161 3.68 -1.71 9.77
N PRO A 162 2.57 -1.86 9.00
CA PRO A 162 2.62 -1.69 7.57
C PRO A 162 2.45 -0.20 7.28
N MET A 163 3.57 0.43 6.91
CA MET A 163 3.73 1.61 6.03
C MET A 163 2.43 2.37 5.74
N ASP A 164 2.38 3.67 6.02
CA ASP A 164 1.30 4.55 5.55
C ASP A 164 1.23 4.57 4.01
N LEU A 165 0.57 3.56 3.42
CA LEU A 165 0.45 3.39 1.97
C LEU A 165 -0.45 4.47 1.35
N ASP A 166 -1.26 5.13 2.18
CA ASP A 166 -2.19 6.18 1.79
C ASP A 166 -1.47 7.50 1.44
N ASP A 167 -0.24 7.72 1.93
CA ASP A 167 0.52 8.96 1.70
C ASP A 167 1.11 9.05 0.28
N GLU A 168 1.27 7.92 -0.41
CA GLU A 168 1.88 7.85 -1.74
C GLU A 168 0.85 7.85 -2.90
N TYR A 169 -0.45 7.78 -2.61
CA TYR A 169 -1.49 8.01 -3.63
C TYR A 169 -1.62 9.51 -4.00
N GLU A 170 -0.99 10.41 -3.23
CA GLU A 170 -0.93 11.86 -3.49
C GLU A 170 0.14 12.25 -4.54
N LEU A 171 0.87 11.30 -5.13
CA LEU A 171 2.02 11.54 -6.03
C LEU A 171 1.68 12.01 -7.47
N ASP A 172 0.43 12.39 -7.77
CA ASP A 172 0.04 12.87 -9.12
C ASP A 172 -0.52 14.31 -9.17
N ASP A 173 -0.71 15.01 -8.04
CA ASP A 173 -1.22 16.39 -8.05
C ASP A 173 -0.11 17.47 -8.12
N GLN A 174 1.15 17.07 -8.33
CA GLN A 174 2.29 17.98 -8.54
C GLN A 174 2.94 17.89 -9.92
N ALA A 175 2.24 17.31 -10.91
CA ALA A 175 2.53 17.61 -12.32
C ALA A 175 2.11 19.06 -12.61
N GLY A 176 2.97 20.02 -12.23
CA GLY A 176 2.94 21.37 -12.81
C GLY A 176 2.96 21.28 -14.34
N PRO A 177 2.49 22.31 -15.05
CA PRO A 177 2.42 22.29 -16.51
C PRO A 177 3.78 21.89 -17.06
N ILE A 178 3.79 20.75 -17.76
CA ILE A 178 4.93 20.29 -18.56
C ILE A 178 5.16 21.40 -19.58
N ASP A 179 6.23 22.15 -19.39
CA ASP A 179 6.76 23.07 -20.40
C ASP A 179 7.02 22.24 -21.65
N ASP A 180 6.22 22.46 -22.69
CA ASP A 180 6.30 21.75 -23.96
C ASP A 180 7.66 22.06 -24.61
N PRO A 181 8.58 21.08 -24.78
CA PRO A 181 9.92 21.34 -25.32
C PRO A 181 9.92 21.55 -26.84
N MET A 182 8.80 21.96 -27.44
CA MET A 182 8.65 22.24 -28.87
C MET A 182 8.50 23.75 -29.21
N ASP A 183 8.88 24.66 -28.30
CA ASP A 183 9.18 26.06 -28.67
C ASP A 183 10.69 26.19 -29.00
N LEU A 184 11.03 25.92 -30.25
CA LEU A 184 12.29 26.30 -30.88
C LEU A 184 11.98 27.19 -32.08
N ASP A 185 12.20 28.50 -31.90
CA ASP A 185 12.34 29.51 -32.97
C ASP A 185 13.66 29.31 -33.75
#